data_AF-A0A2H5QIE0-F1
#
_entry.id   AF-A0A2H5QIE0-F1
#
_cell.length_a   1.000
_cell.length_b   1.000
_cell.length_c   1.000
_cell.angle_alpha   90.00
_cell.angle_beta   90.00
_cell.angle_gamma   90.00
#
_symmetry.space_group_name_H-M   'P 1'
#
loop_
_entity.id
_entity.type
_entity.pdbx_description
1 polymer ?
#
loop_
_entity_poly.entity_id
_entity_poly.type
_entity_poly.pdbx_seq_one_letter_code
_entity_poly.pdbx_strand_id
1 'polypeptide(L)'
;MAAKKTKGRQKIEIKKIENEDDRLITFSKRRSGIYKKGHHTPLNQQPHDNTHPLVEAHRHVRINELNQQHNELLRQLDEEKELEKNLKQMRRGNETQLH
;
A
#
# COMPACT_ATOMS: atom_id res chain seq x y z
N MET A 1 16.09 -39.45 -29.08
CA MET A 1 16.29 -38.95 -27.70
C MET A 1 16.62 -37.46 -27.78
N ALA A 2 15.80 -36.56 -27.22
CA ALA A 2 16.07 -35.12 -27.29
C ALA A 2 17.31 -34.77 -26.43
N ALA A 3 18.27 -34.04 -27.00
CA ALA A 3 19.46 -33.60 -26.29
C ALA A 3 19.09 -32.61 -25.15
N LYS A 4 19.77 -32.73 -24.00
CA LYS A 4 19.56 -31.82 -22.87
C LYS A 4 20.15 -30.44 -23.20
N LYS A 5 19.35 -29.38 -23.01
CA LYS A 5 19.76 -27.99 -23.29
C LYS A 5 20.73 -27.43 -22.25
N THR A 6 20.66 -27.87 -20.99
CA THR A 6 21.52 -27.37 -19.91
C THR A 6 21.93 -28.49 -18.96
N LYS A 7 22.95 -28.22 -18.15
CA LYS A 7 23.42 -29.12 -17.08
C LYS A 7 22.47 -29.17 -15.87
N GLY A 8 21.40 -28.38 -15.84
CA GLY A 8 20.47 -28.31 -14.69
C GLY A 8 21.10 -27.74 -13.42
N ARG A 9 20.46 -27.96 -12.27
CA ARG A 9 20.95 -27.48 -10.97
C ARG A 9 22.19 -28.26 -10.54
N GLN A 10 23.31 -27.56 -10.38
CA GLN A 10 24.57 -28.12 -9.89
C GLN A 10 24.74 -27.82 -8.40
N LYS A 11 25.31 -28.77 -7.65
CA LYS A 11 25.59 -28.59 -6.21
C LYS A 11 26.82 -27.69 -6.05
N ILE A 12 26.76 -26.77 -5.09
CA ILE A 12 27.86 -25.89 -4.71
C ILE A 12 28.12 -26.00 -3.21
N GLU A 13 29.34 -25.70 -2.78
CA GLU A 13 29.71 -25.65 -1.36
C GLU A 13 29.04 -24.47 -0.65
N ILE A 14 28.77 -24.62 0.65
CA ILE A 14 28.23 -23.54 1.50
C ILE A 14 29.40 -22.72 2.04
N LYS A 15 30.03 -21.97 1.14
CA LYS A 15 31.06 -20.97 1.43
C LYS A 15 30.81 -19.71 0.62
N LYS A 16 31.58 -18.65 0.86
CA LYS A 16 31.49 -17.42 0.06
C LYS A 16 31.82 -17.74 -1.41
N ILE A 17 31.00 -17.22 -2.32
CA ILE A 17 31.26 -17.30 -3.76
C ILE A 17 32.16 -16.11 -4.11
N GLU A 18 33.37 -16.42 -4.59
CA GLU A 18 34.38 -15.39 -4.88
C GLU A 18 34.02 -14.58 -6.13
N ASN A 19 33.54 -15.24 -7.18
CA ASN A 19 33.04 -14.56 -8.39
C ASN A 19 31.84 -13.67 -8.03
N GLU A 20 31.94 -12.38 -8.36
CA GLU A 20 30.97 -11.36 -7.98
C GLU A 20 29.62 -11.51 -8.69
N ASP A 21 29.62 -11.74 -10.00
CA ASP A 21 28.40 -11.90 -10.77
C ASP A 21 27.62 -13.12 -10.29
N ASP A 22 28.30 -14.25 -10.11
CA ASP A 22 27.69 -15.48 -9.58
C ASP A 22 27.16 -15.29 -8.16
N ARG A 23 27.87 -14.52 -7.33
CA ARG A 23 27.46 -14.15 -5.97
C ARG A 23 26.18 -13.30 -5.99
N LEU A 24 26.11 -12.28 -6.84
CA LEU A 24 24.94 -11.39 -6.98
C LEU A 24 23.73 -12.14 -7.54
N ILE A 25 23.93 -12.97 -8.57
CA ILE A 25 22.87 -13.82 -9.14
C ILE A 25 22.35 -14.80 -8.08
N THR A 26 23.26 -15.44 -7.35
CA THR A 26 22.90 -16.39 -6.30
C THR A 26 22.14 -15.71 -5.16
N PHE A 27 22.60 -14.53 -4.73
CA PHE A 27 21.91 -13.72 -3.73
C PHE A 27 20.49 -13.40 -4.16
N SER A 28 20.30 -12.83 -5.35
CA SER A 28 18.99 -12.46 -5.89
C SER A 28 18.03 -13.67 -5.95
N LYS A 29 18.50 -14.80 -6.47
CA LYS A 29 17.70 -16.04 -6.57
C LYS A 29 17.35 -16.62 -5.20
N ARG A 30 18.32 -16.72 -4.28
CA ARG A 30 18.11 -17.25 -2.92
C ARG A 30 17.19 -16.34 -2.12
N ARG A 31 17.40 -15.03 -2.18
CA ARG A 31 16.54 -14.02 -1.56
C ARG A 31 15.10 -14.21 -2.03
N SER A 32 14.85 -14.22 -3.34
CA SER A 32 13.51 -14.45 -3.88
C SER A 32 12.87 -15.75 -3.36
N GLY A 33 13.62 -16.84 -3.33
CA GLY A 33 13.14 -18.12 -2.81
C GLY A 33 12.81 -18.10 -1.31
N ILE A 34 13.63 -17.44 -0.49
CA ILE A 34 13.41 -17.29 0.96
C ILE A 34 12.19 -16.43 1.24
N TYR A 35 12.07 -15.28 0.57
CA TYR A 35 10.90 -14.41 0.70
C TYR A 35 9.61 -15.16 0.33
N LYS A 36 9.59 -15.87 -0.81
CA LYS A 36 8.44 -16.71 -1.19
C LYS A 36 8.10 -17.78 -0.14
N LYS A 37 9.10 -18.36 0.52
CA LYS A 37 8.87 -19.32 1.61
C LYS A 37 8.33 -18.65 2.88
N GLY A 38 8.85 -17.49 3.26
CA GLY A 38 8.39 -16.71 4.41
C GLY A 38 6.96 -16.16 4.24
N HIS A 39 6.55 -15.87 3.02
CA HIS A 39 5.15 -15.49 2.73
C HIS A 39 4.19 -16.68 2.73
N HIS A 40 4.68 -17.92 2.55
CA HIS A 40 3.86 -19.14 2.51
C HIS A 40 3.76 -19.86 3.86
N THR A 41 4.56 -19.45 4.85
CA THR A 41 4.26 -19.67 6.27
C THR A 41 3.05 -18.81 6.66
N PRO A 42 2.13 -19.27 7.53
CA PRO A 42 0.89 -18.57 7.86
C PRO A 42 1.13 -17.36 8.79
N LEU A 43 2.00 -16.47 8.36
CA LEU A 43 2.02 -15.07 8.76
C LEU A 43 1.58 -14.29 7.54
N ASN A 44 0.25 -14.28 7.38
CA ASN A 44 -0.48 -13.35 6.56
C ASN A 44 -0.06 -11.92 6.89
N GLN A 45 0.89 -11.36 6.15
CA GLN A 45 1.02 -9.91 6.03
C GLN A 45 1.38 -9.58 4.58
N GLN A 46 0.51 -8.76 4.00
CA GLN A 46 0.75 -7.86 2.87
C GLN A 46 2.16 -7.23 2.97
N PRO A 47 2.72 -6.66 1.89
CA PRO A 47 4.01 -5.99 1.95
C PRO A 47 3.93 -4.79 2.90
N HIS A 48 4.15 -5.05 4.19
CA HIS A 48 4.18 -4.09 5.27
C HIS A 48 5.50 -4.25 5.98
N ASP A 49 6.24 -3.14 5.97
CA ASP A 49 7.41 -2.83 6.76
C ASP A 49 7.40 -3.54 8.11
N ASN A 50 8.52 -4.19 8.44
CA ASN A 50 9.02 -4.85 9.67
C ASN A 50 8.51 -4.34 11.05
N THR A 51 7.24 -3.98 11.19
CA THR A 51 6.64 -3.19 12.26
C THR A 51 5.87 -4.11 13.18
N HIS A 52 6.03 -3.95 14.50
CA HIS A 52 5.40 -4.79 15.50
C HIS A 52 3.85 -4.79 15.36
N PRO A 53 3.14 -5.92 15.51
CA PRO A 53 1.68 -6.00 15.32
C PRO A 53 0.86 -4.99 16.13
N LEU A 54 1.29 -4.69 17.37
CA LEU A 54 0.67 -3.65 18.19
C LEU A 54 0.82 -2.24 17.59
N VAL A 55 1.95 -1.97 16.94
CA VAL A 55 2.23 -0.69 16.27
C VAL A 55 1.45 -0.61 14.95
N GLU A 56 1.30 -1.74 14.25
CA GLU A 56 0.45 -1.85 13.06
C GLU A 56 -1.02 -1.62 13.40
N ALA A 57 -1.53 -2.23 14.48
CA ALA A 57 -2.90 -2.01 14.96
C ALA A 57 -3.15 -0.53 15.32
N HIS A 58 -2.22 0.11 16.04
CA HIS A 58 -2.30 1.54 16.34
C HIS A 58 -2.31 2.40 15.07
N ARG A 59 -1.48 2.06 14.07
CA ARG A 59 -1.45 2.74 12.78
C ARG A 59 -2.81 2.64 12.08
N HIS A 60 -3.41 1.45 12.03
CA HIS A 60 -4.72 1.24 11.42
C HIS A 60 -5.83 2.03 12.13
N VAL A 61 -5.86 1.99 13.45
CA VAL A 61 -6.85 2.75 14.24
C VAL A 61 -6.72 4.24 13.95
N ARG A 62 -5.50 4.78 13.98
CA ARG A 62 -5.25 6.20 13.70
C ARG A 62 -5.60 6.60 12.26
N ILE A 63 -5.29 5.76 11.27
CA ILE A 63 -5.68 6.01 9.87
C ILE A 63 -7.20 6.04 9.73
N ASN A 64 -7.89 5.08 10.34
CA ASN A 64 -9.35 5.01 10.26
C ASN A 64 -10.02 6.20 10.93
N GLU A 65 -9.52 6.63 12.09
CA GLU A 65 -10.01 7.81 12.80
C GLU A 65 -9.83 9.08 11.95
N LEU A 66 -8.65 9.27 11.35
CA LEU A 66 -8.39 10.41 10.46
C LEU A 66 -9.29 10.40 9.22
N ASN A 67 -9.52 9.24 8.63
CA ASN A 67 -10.41 9.10 7.48
C ASN A 67 -11.87 9.41 7.85
N GLN A 68 -12.32 8.99 9.04
CA GLN A 68 -13.65 9.34 9.55
C GLN A 68 -13.79 10.85 9.74
N GLN A 69 -12.80 11.50 10.36
CA GLN A 69 -12.80 12.95 10.54
C GLN A 69 -12.80 13.69 9.19
N HIS A 70 -12.03 13.20 8.23
CA HIS A 70 -11.98 13.78 6.88
C HIS A 70 -13.33 13.70 6.17
N ASN A 71 -13.98 12.53 6.19
CA ASN A 71 -15.28 12.34 5.55
C ASN A 71 -16.37 13.21 6.20
N GLU A 72 -16.35 13.37 7.52
CA GLU A 72 -17.29 14.23 8.22
C GLU A 72 -17.09 15.71 7.85
N LEU A 73 -15.85 16.18 7.80
CA LEU A 73 -15.52 17.53 7.35
C LEU A 73 -15.94 17.78 5.89
N LEU A 74 -15.77 16.79 5.01
CA LEU A 74 -16.22 16.89 3.62
C LEU A 74 -17.75 17.05 3.56
N ARG A 75 -18.49 16.28 4.35
CA ARG A 75 -19.95 16.38 4.40
C ARG A 75 -20.40 17.77 4.87
N GLN A 76 -19.79 18.29 5.93
CA GLN A 76 -20.08 19.63 6.45
C GLN A 76 -19.81 20.72 5.41
N LEU A 77 -18.70 20.61 4.69
CA LEU A 77 -18.36 21.58 3.65
C LEU A 77 -19.37 21.58 2.49
N ASP A 78 -19.89 20.41 2.11
CA ASP A 78 -20.90 20.31 1.06
C ASP A 78 -22.24 20.89 1.52
N GLU A 79 -22.63 20.67 2.78
CA GLU A 79 -23.81 21.29 3.39
C GLU A 79 -23.69 22.83 3.43
N GLU A 80 -22.55 23.37 3.86
CA GLU A 80 -22.31 24.81 3.87
C GLU A 80 -22.37 25.44 2.48
N LYS A 81 -21.87 24.75 1.45
CA LYS A 81 -21.96 25.22 0.05
C LYS A 81 -23.40 25.26 -0.44
N GLU A 82 -24.23 24.29 -0.07
CA GLU A 82 -25.66 24.31 -0.42
C GLU A 82 -26.40 25.43 0.31
N LEU A 83 -26.09 25.67 1.59
CA LEU A 83 -26.61 26.82 2.32
C LEU A 83 -26.21 28.15 1.66
N GLU A 84 -24.95 28.28 1.23
CA GLU A 84 -24.47 29.46 0.53
C GLU A 84 -25.23 29.70 -0.79
N LYS A 85 -25.46 28.64 -1.58
CA LYS A 85 -26.25 28.73 -2.83
C LYS A 85 -27.66 29.22 -2.57
N ASN A 86 -28.34 28.66 -1.56
CA ASN A 86 -29.70 29.05 -1.19
C ASN A 86 -29.76 30.52 -0.74
N LEU A 87 -28.80 30.97 0.08
CA LEU A 87 -28.70 32.38 0.49
C LEU A 87 -28.46 33.32 -0.69
N LYS A 88 -27.56 32.96 -1.62
CA LYS A 88 -27.33 33.73 -2.86
C LYS A 88 -28.58 33.76 -3.76
N GLN A 89 -29.41 32.72 -3.76
CA GLN A 89 -30.66 32.70 -4.50
C GLN A 89 -31.71 33.63 -3.87
N MET A 90 -31.87 33.58 -2.55
CA MET A 90 -32.78 34.46 -1.80
C MET A 90 -32.44 35.94 -1.97
N ARG A 91 -31.15 36.32 -1.93
CA ARG A 91 -30.73 37.71 -2.17
C ARG A 91 -31.10 38.19 -3.58
N ARG A 92 -30.88 37.35 -4.60
CA ARG A 92 -31.26 37.67 -5.98
C ARG A 92 -32.78 37.79 -6.17
N GLY A 93 -33.58 36.91 -5.55
CA GLY A 93 -35.04 36.91 -5.68
C GLY A 93 -35.76 38.08 -4.99
N ASN A 94 -35.15 38.65 -3.95
CA ASN A 94 -35.66 39.86 -3.28
C ASN A 94 -35.32 41.14 -4.05
N GLU A 95 -34.18 41.17 -4.74
CA GLU A 95 -33.80 42.29 -5.63
C GLU A 95 -34.72 42.40 -6.86
N THR A 96 -35.25 41.29 -7.37
CA THR A 96 -36.19 41.29 -8.51
C THR A 96 -37.63 41.68 -8.15
N GLN A 97 -38.02 41.67 -6.87
CA GLN A 97 -39.38 42.05 -6.42
C GLN A 97 -39.50 43.54 -6.04
N LEU A 98 -38.38 44.28 -6.06
CA LEU A 98 -38.30 45.70 -5.68
C LEU A 98 -38.31 46.66 -6.89
N HIS A 99 -38.80 46.19 -8.04
CA HIS A 99 -39.06 46.98 -9.26
C HIS A 99 -40.48 46.73 -9.75
#